data_AF-I3ZDK7-F1
#
_entry.id   AF-I3ZDK7-F1
#
_cell.length_a   1.000
_cell.length_b   1.000
_cell.length_c   1.000
_cell.angle_alpha   90.00
_cell.angle_beta   90.00
_cell.angle_gamma   90.00
#
_symmetry.space_group_name_H-M   'P 1'
#
loop_
_entity.id
_entity.type
_entity.pdbx_description
1 polymer ?
#
loop_
_entity_poly.entity_id
_entity_poly.type
_entity_poly.pdbx_seq_one_letter_code
_entity_poly.pdbx_strand_id
1 'polypeptide(L)'
;MRILTAAGRTTAVVLMLVAALGVARAQPQMPAMVPRAGLPPLRDVSATQYREHLDRLRRLVADCGRLITACDAAAVGDDDRVATPDGTKVVERFGWLRSLLDDSNDPTHQLRAELLPRAGERLVEQQAEMDALPKAAALAAEQRRARDGVLARKEFRTAEAEYSLTERIGAWISRQISKLFGGVSKLGRMAPWLGTALQWGTLMLALSLLVLWVLRALDRQRIALGRLGGDAARAQADAESRAWANLARTHASKAEWRDAVHCLYWASIVALEDRRTLRRSGTRTPREALQLIDPASHLREPLRAQTGAFERIWYGQQAAAESDYNEALEHYSVLHPAGREARA
;
A
#
# COMPACT_ATOMS: atom_id res chain seq x y z
N MET A 1 -39.86 -6.30 35.63
CA MET A 1 -38.62 -7.10 35.62
C MET A 1 -38.11 -7.13 34.17
N ARG A 2 -37.15 -6.26 33.85
CA ARG A 2 -36.60 -6.01 32.50
C ARG A 2 -35.09 -5.95 32.62
N ILE A 3 -34.36 -6.89 32.00
CA ILE A 3 -32.93 -6.79 31.62
C ILE A 3 -32.77 -7.77 30.43
N LEU A 4 -32.77 -7.37 29.15
CA LEU A 4 -31.71 -6.77 28.32
C LEU A 4 -30.38 -7.55 28.34
N THR A 5 -30.18 -8.41 27.34
CA THR A 5 -28.84 -8.78 26.86
C THR A 5 -28.82 -8.70 25.34
N ALA A 6 -28.03 -7.74 24.83
CA ALA A 6 -27.69 -7.57 23.43
C ALA A 6 -26.16 -7.68 23.32
N ALA A 7 -25.68 -8.72 22.64
CA ALA A 7 -24.33 -8.85 22.09
C ALA A 7 -24.40 -9.98 21.07
N GLY A 8 -24.33 -9.70 19.77
CA GLY A 8 -23.07 -9.86 19.06
C GLY A 8 -23.34 -10.34 17.62
N ARG A 9 -23.56 -9.39 16.73
CA ARG A 9 -23.31 -9.47 15.27
C ARG A 9 -21.77 -9.50 15.10
N THR A 10 -21.08 -10.20 14.19
CA THR A 10 -21.35 -10.62 12.80
C THR A 10 -20.12 -11.39 12.30
N THR A 11 -20.29 -12.63 11.81
CA THR A 11 -19.46 -13.40 10.85
C THR A 11 -20.18 -14.74 10.75
N ALA A 12 -20.51 -15.39 9.63
CA ALA A 12 -20.04 -15.34 8.26
C ALA A 12 -21.11 -16.02 7.39
N VAL A 13 -21.56 -15.44 6.28
CA VAL A 13 -22.19 -16.18 5.18
C VAL A 13 -22.06 -15.34 3.90
N VAL A 14 -21.10 -15.66 3.03
CA VAL A 14 -21.25 -15.51 1.57
C VAL A 14 -20.37 -16.58 0.92
N LEU A 15 -20.96 -17.73 0.60
CA LEU A 15 -20.43 -18.68 -0.36
C LEU A 15 -21.60 -19.16 -1.23
N MET A 16 -21.32 -19.30 -2.53
CA MET A 16 -22.16 -19.84 -3.60
C MET A 16 -23.27 -18.95 -4.16
N LEU A 17 -22.92 -18.21 -5.22
CA LEU A 17 -23.82 -18.03 -6.37
C LEU A 17 -23.05 -17.59 -7.62
N VAL A 18 -22.35 -18.52 -8.29
CA VAL A 18 -21.95 -18.36 -9.69
C VAL A 18 -22.05 -19.71 -10.40
N ALA A 19 -23.26 -20.05 -10.81
CA ALA A 19 -23.53 -21.13 -11.75
C ALA A 19 -24.77 -20.76 -12.57
N ALA A 20 -24.62 -19.84 -13.53
CA ALA A 20 -25.51 -19.66 -14.68
C ALA A 20 -25.13 -18.41 -15.48
N LEU A 21 -24.04 -18.44 -16.25
CA LEU A 21 -23.89 -17.55 -17.40
C LEU A 21 -23.31 -18.36 -18.56
N GLY A 22 -24.04 -18.33 -19.67
CA GLY A 22 -23.94 -19.24 -20.80
C GLY A 22 -22.59 -19.26 -21.50
N VAL A 23 -22.29 -20.42 -22.06
CA VAL A 23 -21.20 -20.64 -23.00
C VAL A 23 -21.55 -19.94 -24.30
N ALA A 24 -21.21 -18.65 -24.39
CA ALA A 24 -20.97 -18.03 -25.69
C ALA A 24 -19.69 -18.67 -26.24
N ARG A 25 -19.78 -19.38 -27.37
CA ARG A 25 -18.59 -19.85 -28.10
C ARG A 25 -17.79 -18.62 -28.55
N ALA A 26 -16.77 -18.28 -27.78
CA ALA A 26 -15.75 -17.34 -28.20
C ALA A 26 -14.95 -17.97 -29.34
N GLN A 27 -14.97 -17.36 -30.52
CA GLN A 27 -13.92 -17.59 -31.50
C GLN A 27 -12.58 -17.23 -30.83
N PRO A 28 -11.51 -18.03 -30.95
CA PRO A 28 -10.20 -17.66 -30.46
C PRO A 28 -9.73 -16.45 -31.27
N GLN A 29 -9.98 -15.26 -30.74
CA GLN A 29 -9.39 -14.02 -31.21
C GLN A 29 -7.89 -14.17 -30.97
N MET A 30 -7.08 -14.06 -32.03
CA MET A 30 -5.63 -14.05 -31.85
C MET A 30 -5.28 -12.96 -30.83
N PRO A 31 -4.48 -13.28 -29.81
CA PRO A 31 -4.06 -12.27 -28.84
C PRO A 31 -3.41 -11.12 -29.62
N ALA A 32 -3.79 -9.88 -29.30
CA ALA A 32 -3.09 -8.71 -29.76
C ALA A 32 -1.64 -8.78 -29.22
N MET A 33 -0.73 -9.37 -30.01
CA MET A 33 0.69 -9.46 -29.67
C MET A 33 1.24 -8.04 -29.65
N VAL A 34 1.50 -7.54 -28.44
CA VAL A 34 2.18 -6.27 -28.21
C VAL A 34 3.58 -6.36 -28.82
N PRO A 35 4.02 -5.38 -29.63
CA PRO A 35 5.36 -5.40 -30.23
C PRO A 35 6.46 -5.45 -29.17
N ARG A 36 7.45 -6.36 -29.34
CA ARG A 36 8.72 -6.33 -28.59
C ARG A 36 9.49 -5.02 -28.88
N ALA A 37 10.23 -4.55 -27.88
CA ALA A 37 10.90 -3.25 -27.86
C ALA A 37 11.88 -3.02 -29.03
N GLY A 38 11.86 -1.79 -29.55
CA GLY A 38 12.62 -1.35 -30.73
C GLY A 38 11.77 -1.50 -31.99
N LEU A 39 10.92 -0.51 -32.28
CA LEU A 39 10.21 -0.47 -33.56
C LEU A 39 11.29 -0.44 -34.64
N PRO A 40 11.31 -1.38 -35.60
CA PRO A 40 12.27 -1.34 -36.69
C PRO A 40 12.17 0.01 -37.40
N PRO A 41 13.27 0.47 -38.03
CA PRO A 41 13.22 1.65 -38.86
C PRO A 41 12.10 1.49 -39.91
N LEU A 42 11.39 2.59 -40.17
CA LEU A 42 10.33 2.59 -41.16
C LEU A 42 10.96 2.80 -42.54
N ARG A 43 10.68 1.89 -43.47
CA ARG A 43 11.10 2.03 -44.87
C ARG A 43 9.99 2.72 -45.66
N ASP A 44 10.27 3.90 -46.21
CA ASP A 44 9.34 4.53 -47.16
C ASP A 44 9.29 3.68 -48.45
N VAL A 45 8.09 3.17 -48.79
CA VAL A 45 7.88 2.32 -49.97
C VAL A 45 6.70 2.80 -50.80
N SER A 46 6.81 2.64 -52.11
CA SER A 46 5.70 2.80 -53.04
C SER A 46 4.73 1.62 -52.98
N ALA A 47 3.50 1.80 -53.46
CA ALA A 47 2.49 0.73 -53.50
C ALA A 47 2.94 -0.50 -54.32
N THR A 48 3.79 -0.33 -55.34
CA THR A 48 4.39 -1.44 -56.10
C THR A 48 5.40 -2.20 -55.26
N GLN A 49 6.32 -1.50 -54.60
CA GLN A 49 7.33 -2.08 -53.70
C GLN A 49 6.68 -2.79 -52.51
N TYR A 50 5.56 -2.27 -52.02
CA TYR A 50 4.79 -2.90 -50.95
C TYR A 50 4.18 -4.24 -51.41
N ARG A 51 3.59 -4.30 -52.61
CA ARG A 51 3.08 -5.56 -53.19
C ARG A 51 4.17 -6.61 -53.36
N GLU A 52 5.31 -6.22 -53.90
CA GLU A 52 6.47 -7.10 -54.01
C GLU A 52 6.95 -7.60 -52.64
N HIS A 53 6.84 -6.76 -51.61
CA HIS A 53 7.19 -7.15 -50.24
C HIS A 53 6.20 -8.19 -49.69
N LEU A 54 4.89 -7.97 -49.82
CA LEU A 54 3.87 -8.94 -49.41
C LEU A 54 4.05 -10.30 -50.11
N ASP A 55 4.36 -10.30 -51.41
CA ASP A 55 4.62 -11.54 -52.16
C ASP A 55 5.87 -12.28 -51.66
N ARG A 56 6.90 -11.57 -51.20
CA ARG A 56 8.07 -12.19 -50.55
C ARG A 56 7.71 -12.78 -49.20
N LEU A 57 6.93 -12.06 -48.38
CA LEU A 57 6.50 -12.53 -47.06
C LEU A 57 5.60 -13.77 -47.17
N ARG A 58 4.71 -13.81 -48.16
CA ARG A 58 3.87 -14.99 -48.44
C ARG A 58 4.71 -16.22 -48.78
N ARG A 59 5.75 -16.06 -49.60
CA ARG A 59 6.70 -17.15 -49.91
C ARG A 59 7.44 -17.61 -48.67
N LEU A 60 7.94 -16.68 -47.85
CA LEU A 60 8.61 -16.99 -46.59
C LEU A 60 7.72 -17.81 -45.64
N VAL A 61 6.45 -17.42 -45.48
CA VAL A 61 5.49 -18.17 -44.64
C VAL A 61 5.22 -19.56 -45.22
N ALA A 62 5.06 -19.68 -46.54
CA ALA A 62 4.85 -20.97 -47.20
C ALA A 62 6.05 -21.90 -47.07
N ASP A 63 7.26 -21.38 -47.24
CA ASP A 63 8.51 -22.13 -47.13
C ASP A 63 8.76 -22.54 -45.68
N CYS A 64 8.53 -21.63 -44.73
CA CYS A 64 8.54 -21.94 -43.30
C CYS A 64 7.56 -23.08 -43.01
N GLY A 65 6.34 -23.07 -43.56
CA GLY A 65 5.37 -24.16 -43.38
C GLY A 65 5.88 -25.54 -43.81
N ARG A 66 6.75 -25.62 -44.83
CA ARG A 66 7.32 -26.88 -45.35
C ARG A 66 8.58 -27.32 -44.62
N LEU A 67 9.46 -26.37 -44.32
CA LEU A 67 10.78 -26.61 -43.73
C LEU A 67 10.98 -25.68 -42.54
N ILE A 68 11.23 -26.26 -41.36
CA ILE A 68 11.45 -25.50 -40.13
C ILE A 68 12.64 -24.55 -40.27
N THR A 69 13.69 -24.98 -40.98
CA THR A 69 14.89 -24.18 -41.24
C THR A 69 14.64 -22.95 -42.12
N ALA A 70 13.48 -22.86 -42.80
CA ALA A 70 13.08 -21.69 -43.57
C ALA A 70 12.31 -20.63 -42.73
N CYS A 71 12.06 -20.90 -41.44
CA CYS A 71 11.39 -19.97 -40.52
C CYS A 71 12.38 -18.94 -39.99
N ASP A 72 12.74 -17.97 -40.83
CA ASP A 72 13.62 -16.87 -40.45
C ASP A 72 12.82 -15.59 -40.17
N ALA A 73 12.75 -15.19 -38.90
CA ALA A 73 12.12 -13.94 -38.50
C ALA A 73 12.88 -12.69 -39.01
N ALA A 74 14.20 -12.79 -39.25
CA ALA A 74 14.98 -11.66 -39.77
C ALA A 74 14.67 -11.39 -41.25
N ALA A 75 14.30 -12.42 -42.02
CA ALA A 75 13.92 -12.31 -43.42
C ALA A 75 12.64 -11.49 -43.68
N VAL A 76 11.85 -11.21 -42.64
CA VAL A 76 10.69 -10.31 -42.71
C VAL A 76 11.11 -8.85 -42.95
N GLY A 77 12.29 -8.45 -42.48
CA GLY A 77 12.81 -7.10 -42.63
C GLY A 77 12.06 -6.03 -41.82
N ASP A 78 12.20 -4.80 -42.29
CA ASP A 78 11.71 -3.58 -41.64
C ASP A 78 10.20 -3.35 -41.82
N ASP A 79 9.63 -2.50 -40.95
CA ASP A 79 8.24 -2.05 -41.09
C ASP A 79 8.13 -1.06 -42.26
N ASP A 80 7.04 -1.08 -43.01
CA ASP A 80 6.87 -0.25 -44.20
C ASP A 80 6.03 1.00 -43.91
N ARG A 81 6.41 2.11 -44.54
CA ARG A 81 5.59 3.32 -44.65
C ARG A 81 5.16 3.46 -46.10
N VAL A 82 3.95 3.03 -46.40
CA VAL A 82 3.42 2.94 -47.76
C VAL A 82 2.82 4.29 -48.16
N ALA A 83 3.31 4.86 -49.26
CA ALA A 83 2.66 6.00 -49.90
C ALA A 83 1.46 5.52 -50.72
N THR A 84 0.25 5.93 -50.32
CA THR A 84 -0.97 5.66 -51.09
C THR A 84 -1.08 6.61 -52.28
N PRO A 85 -1.88 6.27 -53.32
CA PRO A 85 -2.11 7.15 -54.47
C PRO A 85 -2.64 8.56 -54.10
N ASP A 86 -3.33 8.68 -52.97
CA ASP A 86 -3.86 9.94 -52.42
C ASP A 86 -2.81 10.80 -51.70
N GLY A 87 -1.55 10.36 -51.67
CA GLY A 87 -0.46 11.04 -50.96
C GLY A 87 -0.47 10.85 -49.44
N THR A 88 -1.41 10.07 -48.89
CA THR A 88 -1.39 9.69 -47.48
C THR A 88 -0.37 8.58 -47.25
N LYS A 89 0.38 8.68 -46.15
CA LYS A 89 1.37 7.67 -45.75
C LYS A 89 0.78 6.79 -44.65
N VAL A 90 0.61 5.51 -44.94
CA VAL A 90 0.12 4.51 -43.99
C VAL A 90 1.31 3.71 -43.46
N VAL A 91 1.33 3.42 -42.17
CA VAL A 91 2.39 2.65 -41.53
C VAL A 91 1.91 1.22 -41.31
N GLU A 92 2.60 0.28 -41.95
CA GLU A 92 2.33 -1.16 -41.85
C GLU A 92 3.43 -1.83 -41.04
N ARG A 93 3.03 -2.59 -40.02
CA ARG A 93 3.96 -3.19 -39.07
C ARG A 93 3.91 -4.70 -39.12
N PHE A 94 5.08 -5.30 -39.33
CA PHE A 94 5.23 -6.76 -39.45
C PHE A 94 5.76 -7.41 -38.17
N GLY A 95 5.67 -6.72 -37.03
CA GLY A 95 6.09 -7.24 -35.73
C GLY A 95 5.38 -8.54 -35.33
N TRP A 96 4.11 -8.68 -35.73
CA TRP A 96 3.34 -9.90 -35.51
C TRP A 96 3.90 -11.09 -36.30
N LEU A 97 4.32 -10.86 -37.55
CA LEU A 97 4.85 -11.90 -38.43
C LEU A 97 6.25 -12.33 -37.99
N ARG A 98 7.08 -11.38 -37.55
CA ARG A 98 8.39 -11.67 -36.95
C ARG A 98 8.26 -12.55 -35.70
N SER A 99 7.34 -12.21 -34.81
CA SER A 99 7.08 -13.05 -33.62
C SER A 99 6.61 -14.43 -34.00
N LEU A 100 5.66 -14.51 -34.95
CA LEU A 100 5.12 -15.80 -35.39
C LEU A 100 6.20 -16.71 -35.99
N LEU A 101 7.09 -16.19 -36.83
CA LEU A 101 8.17 -16.99 -37.43
C LEU A 101 9.23 -17.40 -36.39
N ASP A 102 9.55 -16.53 -35.43
CA ASP A 102 10.46 -16.84 -34.31
C ASP A 102 9.89 -17.96 -33.44
N ASP A 103 8.61 -17.86 -33.05
CA ASP A 103 7.91 -18.88 -32.26
C ASP A 103 7.74 -20.19 -33.05
N SER A 104 7.53 -20.10 -34.38
CA SER A 104 7.40 -21.27 -35.25
C SER A 104 8.73 -21.97 -35.52
N ASN A 105 9.88 -21.35 -35.26
CA ASN A 105 11.19 -22.00 -35.42
C ASN A 105 11.41 -23.16 -34.43
N ASP A 106 10.59 -23.25 -33.38
CA ASP A 106 10.54 -24.42 -32.49
C ASP A 106 9.64 -25.54 -33.08
N PRO A 107 10.18 -26.74 -33.37
CA PRO A 107 9.39 -27.87 -33.89
C PRO A 107 8.26 -28.32 -32.95
N THR A 108 8.34 -27.98 -31.66
CA THR A 108 7.37 -28.38 -30.65
C THR A 108 6.19 -27.41 -30.52
N HIS A 109 6.18 -26.31 -31.28
CA HIS A 109 5.13 -25.30 -31.19
C HIS A 109 3.78 -25.82 -31.71
N GLN A 110 2.89 -26.19 -30.78
CA GLN A 110 1.64 -26.91 -31.05
C GLN A 110 0.70 -26.19 -32.03
N LEU A 111 0.74 -24.85 -32.07
CA LEU A 111 -0.15 -24.04 -32.91
C LEU A 111 0.42 -23.73 -34.30
N ARG A 112 1.61 -24.21 -34.64
CA ARG A 112 2.30 -23.91 -35.91
C ARG A 112 1.46 -24.28 -37.14
N ALA A 113 0.83 -25.45 -37.10
CA ALA A 113 -0.01 -25.96 -38.19
C ALA A 113 -1.27 -25.11 -38.42
N GLU A 114 -1.74 -24.37 -37.40
CA GLU A 114 -2.93 -23.50 -37.50
C GLU A 114 -2.55 -22.06 -37.83
N LEU A 115 -1.46 -21.55 -37.24
CA LEU A 115 -1.10 -20.13 -37.32
C LEU A 115 -0.42 -19.75 -38.63
N LEU A 116 0.42 -20.62 -39.21
CA LEU A 116 1.11 -20.32 -40.47
C LEU A 116 0.15 -20.18 -41.66
N PRO A 117 -0.86 -21.05 -41.85
CA PRO A 117 -1.87 -20.85 -42.89
C PRO A 117 -2.66 -19.55 -42.71
N ARG A 118 -3.09 -19.23 -41.48
CA ARG A 118 -3.79 -17.97 -41.18
C ARG A 118 -2.94 -16.73 -41.46
N ALA A 119 -1.64 -16.80 -41.20
CA ALA A 119 -0.73 -15.72 -41.56
C ALA A 119 -0.65 -15.53 -43.09
N GLY A 120 -0.62 -16.63 -43.85
CA GLY A 120 -0.70 -16.59 -45.31
C GLY A 120 -2.00 -15.96 -45.81
N GLU A 121 -3.14 -16.34 -45.24
CA GLU A 121 -4.46 -15.78 -45.56
C GLU A 121 -4.53 -14.28 -45.30
N ARG A 122 -4.04 -13.82 -44.14
CA ARG A 122 -4.00 -12.40 -43.80
C ARG A 122 -3.16 -11.59 -44.80
N LEU A 123 -2.02 -12.13 -45.25
CA LEU A 123 -1.19 -11.45 -46.26
C LEU A 123 -1.88 -11.39 -47.63
N VAL A 124 -2.69 -12.41 -47.98
CA VAL A 124 -3.53 -12.41 -49.19
C VAL A 124 -4.62 -11.36 -49.09
N GLU A 125 -5.32 -11.29 -47.95
CA GLU A 125 -6.35 -10.29 -47.70
C GLU A 125 -5.78 -8.87 -47.81
N GLN A 126 -4.63 -8.63 -47.18
CA GLN A 126 -3.97 -7.33 -47.23
C GLN A 126 -3.51 -6.94 -48.64
N GLN A 127 -3.10 -7.91 -49.46
CA GLN A 127 -2.79 -7.67 -50.87
C GLN A 127 -4.06 -7.38 -51.68
N ALA A 128 -5.13 -8.15 -51.43
CA ALA A 128 -6.41 -7.93 -52.08
C ALA A 128 -7.01 -6.56 -51.72
N GLU A 129 -6.85 -6.09 -50.48
CA GLU A 129 -7.23 -4.74 -50.07
C GLU A 129 -6.46 -3.68 -50.85
N MET A 130 -5.15 -3.85 -51.03
CA MET A 130 -4.33 -2.94 -51.85
C MET A 130 -4.71 -2.93 -53.33
N ASP A 131 -5.09 -4.08 -53.88
CA ASP A 131 -5.54 -4.20 -55.26
C ASP A 131 -6.98 -3.68 -55.43
N ALA A 132 -7.80 -3.81 -54.40
CA ALA A 132 -9.17 -3.32 -54.33
C ALA A 132 -9.26 -1.85 -53.96
N LEU A 133 -8.16 -1.22 -53.49
CA LEU A 133 -8.11 0.23 -53.37
C LEU A 133 -8.45 0.80 -54.75
N PRO A 134 -9.59 1.50 -54.90
CA PRO A 134 -9.83 2.21 -56.14
C PRO A 134 -8.61 3.10 -56.37
N LYS A 135 -8.16 3.24 -57.62
CA LYS A 135 -7.35 4.42 -58.02
C LYS A 135 -8.16 5.60 -57.51
N ALA A 136 -7.79 6.11 -56.35
CA ALA A 136 -8.68 6.94 -55.57
C ALA A 136 -8.91 8.18 -56.40
N ALA A 137 -10.09 8.23 -57.04
CA ALA A 137 -10.62 9.47 -57.53
C ALA A 137 -10.81 10.27 -56.26
N ALA A 138 -9.86 11.18 -56.01
CA ALA A 138 -9.80 12.00 -54.82
C ALA A 138 -11.23 12.37 -54.41
N LEU A 139 -11.67 11.84 -53.26
CA LEU A 139 -13.05 12.00 -52.77
C LEU A 139 -13.56 13.40 -53.10
N ALA A 140 -14.72 13.50 -53.75
CA ALA A 140 -15.25 14.81 -54.11
C ALA A 140 -15.32 15.68 -52.84
N ALA A 141 -15.07 16.99 -52.97
CA ALA A 141 -14.99 17.88 -51.80
C ALA A 141 -16.21 17.78 -50.87
N GLU A 142 -17.38 17.44 -51.44
CA GLU A 142 -18.62 17.17 -50.74
C GLU A 142 -18.58 15.89 -49.87
N GLN A 143 -18.02 14.79 -50.39
CA GLN A 143 -17.85 13.54 -49.64
C GLN A 143 -16.88 13.71 -48.46
N ARG A 144 -15.84 14.54 -48.62
CA ARG A 144 -14.93 14.90 -47.53
C ARG A 144 -15.65 15.68 -46.43
N ARG A 145 -16.48 16.67 -46.78
CA ARG A 145 -17.29 17.42 -45.81
C ARG A 145 -18.28 16.53 -45.07
N ALA A 146 -18.91 15.58 -45.76
CA ALA A 146 -19.82 14.62 -45.14
C ALA A 146 -19.11 13.71 -44.13
N ARG A 147 -17.93 13.17 -44.48
CA ARG A 147 -17.08 12.39 -43.58
C ARG A 147 -16.67 13.20 -42.35
N ASP A 148 -16.17 14.42 -42.57
CA ASP A 148 -15.67 15.28 -41.49
C ASP A 148 -16.81 15.69 -40.54
N GLY A 149 -18.03 15.87 -41.06
CA GLY A 149 -19.23 16.07 -40.27
C GLY A 149 -19.61 14.87 -39.40
N VAL A 150 -19.35 13.64 -39.85
CA VAL A 150 -19.54 12.42 -39.05
C VAL A 150 -18.47 12.29 -37.96
N LEU A 151 -17.20 12.52 -38.31
CA LEU A 151 -16.07 12.45 -37.36
C LEU A 151 -16.11 13.57 -36.30
N ALA A 152 -16.74 14.71 -36.60
CA ALA A 152 -16.93 15.80 -35.65
C ALA A 152 -18.04 15.54 -34.60
N ARG A 153 -18.84 14.47 -34.74
CA ARG A 153 -19.90 14.13 -33.78
C ARG A 153 -19.30 13.75 -32.43
N LYS A 154 -20.06 14.03 -31.37
CA LYS A 154 -19.62 13.86 -29.97
C LYS A 154 -19.23 12.41 -29.66
N GLU A 155 -19.85 11.43 -30.30
CA GLU A 155 -19.52 10.00 -30.18
C GLU A 155 -18.13 9.61 -30.74
N PHE A 156 -17.58 10.37 -31.69
CA PHE A 156 -16.27 10.13 -32.30
C PHE A 156 -15.17 11.08 -31.78
N ARG A 157 -15.52 12.04 -30.90
CA ARG A 157 -14.59 12.92 -30.19
C ARG A 157 -13.83 12.25 -29.03
N THR A 158 -13.86 10.92 -28.96
CA THR A 158 -13.14 10.12 -27.96
C THR A 158 -11.64 9.96 -28.24
N ALA A 159 -11.12 10.52 -29.34
CA ALA A 159 -9.69 10.43 -29.68
C ALA A 159 -8.80 11.54 -29.05
N GLU A 160 -9.39 12.62 -28.52
CA GLU A 160 -8.68 13.68 -27.79
C GLU A 160 -9.17 13.74 -26.32
N ALA A 161 -9.46 12.57 -25.74
CA ALA A 161 -9.68 12.49 -24.31
C ALA A 161 -8.39 12.89 -23.59
N GLU A 162 -8.48 14.06 -22.94
CA GLU A 162 -7.54 14.61 -21.97
C GLU A 162 -6.94 13.46 -21.14
N TYR A 163 -5.69 13.09 -21.44
CA TYR A 163 -5.03 11.95 -20.82
C TYR A 163 -5.07 12.10 -19.30
N SER A 164 -5.85 11.25 -18.64
CA SER A 164 -5.88 11.18 -17.19
C SER A 164 -4.47 10.93 -16.68
N LEU A 165 -4.02 11.71 -15.68
CA LEU A 165 -2.71 11.55 -15.04
C LEU A 165 -2.46 10.09 -14.60
N THR A 166 -3.52 9.36 -14.27
CA THR A 166 -3.46 7.94 -13.91
C THR A 166 -3.04 7.03 -15.07
N GLU A 167 -3.48 7.29 -16.29
CA GLU A 167 -3.08 6.52 -17.48
C GLU A 167 -1.65 6.84 -17.89
N ARG A 168 -1.22 8.09 -17.72
CA ARG A 168 0.16 8.52 -18.00
C ARG A 168 1.15 7.90 -17.01
N ILE A 169 0.77 7.82 -15.73
CA ILE A 169 1.52 7.10 -14.69
C ILE A 169 1.49 5.59 -14.97
N GLY A 170 0.32 5.02 -15.32
CA GLY A 170 0.19 3.60 -15.66
C GLY A 170 1.06 3.19 -16.84
N ALA A 171 1.07 3.98 -17.91
CA ALA A 171 1.92 3.77 -19.09
C ALA A 171 3.41 4.00 -18.81
N TRP A 172 3.76 4.84 -17.83
CA TRP A 172 5.15 4.98 -17.38
C TRP A 172 5.59 3.78 -16.53
N ILE A 173 4.76 3.33 -15.57
CA ILE A 173 5.02 2.17 -14.72
C ILE A 173 5.14 0.90 -15.57
N SER A 174 4.22 0.66 -16.50
CA SER A 174 4.24 -0.55 -17.35
C SER A 174 5.50 -0.62 -18.23
N ARG A 175 5.97 0.53 -18.74
CA ARG A 175 7.23 0.64 -19.48
C ARG A 175 8.47 0.36 -18.62
N GLN A 176 8.44 0.73 -17.35
CA GLN A 176 9.55 0.43 -16.44
C GLN A 176 9.55 -1.04 -16.01
N ILE A 177 8.38 -1.60 -15.68
CA ILE A 177 8.23 -3.02 -15.37
C ILE A 177 8.68 -3.87 -16.56
N SER A 178 8.23 -3.57 -17.79
CA SER A 178 8.64 -4.33 -18.97
C SER A 178 10.13 -4.22 -19.30
N LYS A 179 10.80 -3.10 -18.98
CA LYS A 179 12.27 -2.99 -19.06
C LYS A 179 12.98 -3.87 -18.03
N LEU A 180 12.49 -3.89 -16.79
CA LEU A 180 13.05 -4.73 -15.72
C LEU A 180 12.86 -6.23 -16.00
N PHE A 181 11.67 -6.65 -16.46
CA PHE A 181 11.38 -8.05 -16.75
C PHE A 181 11.83 -8.52 -18.14
N GLY A 182 12.00 -7.61 -19.11
CA GLY A 182 12.50 -7.91 -20.45
C GLY A 182 13.94 -8.45 -20.46
N GLY A 183 14.74 -8.13 -19.43
CA GLY A 183 16.07 -8.70 -19.22
C GLY A 183 16.07 -10.08 -18.55
N VAL A 184 14.99 -10.42 -17.81
CA VAL A 184 14.90 -11.68 -17.04
C VAL A 184 14.79 -12.91 -17.94
N SER A 185 14.18 -12.77 -19.13
CA SER A 185 14.06 -13.87 -20.10
C SER A 185 15.40 -14.23 -20.77
N LYS A 186 16.34 -13.30 -20.92
CA LYS A 186 17.72 -13.61 -21.34
C LYS A 186 18.53 -14.23 -20.19
N LEU A 187 18.28 -13.81 -18.96
CA LEU A 187 18.96 -14.33 -17.75
C LEU A 187 18.54 -15.77 -17.41
N GLY A 188 17.28 -16.14 -17.69
CA GLY A 188 16.76 -17.49 -17.43
C GLY A 188 17.44 -18.62 -18.23
N ARG A 189 18.08 -18.33 -19.37
CA ARG A 189 18.83 -19.33 -20.15
C ARG A 189 20.28 -19.52 -19.72
N MET A 190 20.85 -18.55 -18.99
CA MET A 190 22.27 -18.58 -18.56
C MET A 190 22.45 -19.09 -17.12
N ALA A 191 21.39 -19.16 -16.32
CA ALA A 191 21.49 -19.46 -14.90
C ALA A 191 20.23 -20.21 -14.39
N PRO A 192 20.21 -21.56 -14.41
CA PRO A 192 19.09 -22.34 -13.87
C PRO A 192 18.87 -22.11 -12.36
N TRP A 193 19.91 -21.70 -11.63
CA TRP A 193 19.83 -21.35 -10.20
C TRP A 193 19.01 -20.08 -9.93
N LEU A 194 18.82 -19.22 -10.94
CA LEU A 194 18.12 -17.95 -10.79
C LEU A 194 16.63 -18.15 -10.52
N GLY A 195 16.01 -19.21 -11.06
CA GLY A 195 14.62 -19.56 -10.76
C GLY A 195 14.44 -19.93 -9.29
N THR A 196 15.34 -20.76 -8.76
CA THR A 196 15.35 -21.15 -7.35
C THR A 196 15.64 -19.94 -6.44
N ALA A 197 16.62 -19.11 -6.79
CA ALA A 197 16.94 -17.90 -6.03
C ALA A 197 15.80 -16.88 -6.03
N LEU A 198 15.09 -16.72 -7.15
CA LEU A 198 13.94 -15.82 -7.24
C LEU A 198 12.77 -16.33 -6.39
N GLN A 199 12.51 -17.65 -6.42
CA GLN A 199 11.48 -18.29 -5.60
C GLN A 199 11.75 -18.11 -4.10
N TRP A 200 12.97 -18.43 -3.64
CA TRP A 200 13.36 -18.22 -2.25
C TRP A 200 13.40 -16.74 -1.88
N GLY A 201 13.80 -15.86 -2.80
CA GLY A 201 13.78 -14.41 -2.64
C GLY A 201 12.37 -13.87 -2.41
N THR A 202 11.38 -14.32 -3.20
CA THR A 202 9.98 -13.93 -3.01
C THR A 202 9.41 -14.44 -1.68
N LEU A 203 9.76 -15.67 -1.27
CA LEU A 203 9.34 -16.20 0.03
C LEU A 203 9.95 -15.42 1.20
N MET A 204 11.25 -15.11 1.14
CA MET A 204 11.93 -14.32 2.17
C MET A 204 11.40 -12.89 2.23
N LEU A 205 11.07 -12.29 1.09
CA LEU A 205 10.48 -10.96 1.03
C LEU A 205 9.07 -10.96 1.65
N ALA A 206 8.22 -11.93 1.30
CA ALA A 206 6.89 -12.07 1.88
C ALA A 206 6.94 -12.28 3.40
N LEU A 207 7.85 -13.14 3.88
CA LEU A 207 8.07 -13.37 5.30
C LEU A 207 8.55 -12.09 6.01
N SER A 208 9.49 -11.36 5.41
CA SER A 208 10.02 -10.11 5.96
C SER A 208 8.93 -9.03 6.06
N LEU A 209 8.08 -8.91 5.04
CA LEU A 209 6.94 -7.99 5.05
C LEU A 209 5.90 -8.39 6.10
N LEU A 210 5.63 -9.69 6.27
CA LEU A 210 4.74 -10.20 7.32
C LEU A 210 5.28 -9.85 8.71
N VAL A 211 6.57 -10.07 8.95
CA VAL A 211 7.23 -9.71 10.22
C VAL A 211 7.14 -8.21 10.47
N LEU A 212 7.47 -7.38 9.46
CA LEU A 212 7.34 -5.92 9.56
C LEU A 212 5.90 -5.47 9.83
N TRP A 213 4.93 -6.12 9.21
CA TRP A 213 3.51 -5.85 9.43
C TRP A 213 3.09 -6.22 10.85
N VAL A 214 3.48 -7.40 11.35
CA VAL A 214 3.22 -7.84 12.72
C VAL A 214 3.86 -6.89 13.72
N LEU A 215 5.13 -6.51 13.54
CA LEU A 215 5.81 -5.56 14.42
C LEU A 215 5.10 -4.20 14.45
N ARG A 216 4.69 -3.67 13.29
CA ARG A 216 3.90 -2.44 13.23
C ARG A 216 2.51 -2.58 13.83
N ALA A 217 1.87 -3.73 13.71
CA ALA A 217 0.57 -4.00 14.30
C ALA A 217 0.68 -4.07 15.84
N LEU A 218 1.73 -4.74 16.34
CA LEU A 218 2.04 -4.82 17.76
C LEU A 218 2.41 -3.46 18.35
N ASP A 219 3.16 -2.61 17.64
CA ASP A 219 3.44 -1.25 18.12
C ASP A 219 2.18 -0.39 18.18
N ARG A 220 1.30 -0.49 17.18
CA ARG A 220 -0.03 0.18 17.24
C ARG A 220 -0.87 -0.33 18.40
N GLN A 221 -0.87 -1.64 18.65
CA GLN A 221 -1.57 -2.25 19.77
C GLN A 221 -0.94 -1.90 21.12
N ARG A 222 0.39 -1.80 21.23
CA ARG A 222 1.09 -1.35 22.45
C ARG A 222 0.77 0.09 22.80
N ILE A 223 0.60 0.97 21.81
CA ILE A 223 0.16 2.36 22.04
C ILE A 223 -1.30 2.38 22.55
N ALA A 224 -2.17 1.51 22.02
CA ALA A 224 -3.56 1.39 22.47
C ALA A 224 -3.67 0.75 23.87
N LEU A 225 -2.94 -0.34 24.13
CA LEU A 225 -2.88 -1.04 25.41
C LEU A 225 -2.14 -0.23 26.48
N GLY A 226 -1.16 0.58 26.10
CA GLY A 226 -0.47 1.50 27.02
C GLY A 226 -1.36 2.65 27.51
N ARG A 227 -2.43 2.99 26.78
CA ARG A 227 -3.48 3.91 27.26
C ARG A 227 -4.39 3.22 28.27
N LEU A 228 -4.90 2.02 27.95
CA LEU A 228 -5.74 1.23 28.86
C LEU A 228 -5.01 0.82 30.14
N GLY A 229 -3.75 0.39 30.03
CA GLY A 229 -2.88 0.09 31.17
C GLY A 229 -2.48 1.33 31.95
N GLY A 230 -2.40 2.49 31.29
CA GLY A 230 -2.22 3.79 31.94
C GLY A 230 -3.42 4.14 32.83
N ASP A 231 -4.64 3.96 32.35
CA ASP A 231 -5.85 4.27 33.10
C ASP A 231 -6.10 3.29 34.26
N ALA A 232 -5.82 2.00 34.06
CA ALA A 232 -5.88 1.01 35.14
C ALA A 232 -4.82 1.26 36.22
N ALA A 233 -3.58 1.58 35.82
CA ALA A 233 -2.51 1.93 36.75
C ALA A 233 -2.85 3.20 37.54
N ARG A 234 -3.52 4.17 36.90
CA ARG A 234 -3.99 5.39 37.56
C ARG A 234 -5.04 5.12 38.64
N ALA A 235 -6.06 4.35 38.28
CA ALA A 235 -7.11 3.95 39.23
C ALA A 235 -6.54 3.19 40.44
N GLN A 236 -5.51 2.37 40.23
CA GLN A 236 -4.81 1.66 41.30
C GLN A 236 -4.02 2.61 42.21
N ALA A 237 -3.27 3.56 41.65
CA ALA A 237 -2.52 4.55 42.43
C ALA A 237 -3.45 5.47 43.25
N ASP A 238 -4.59 5.89 42.68
CA ASP A 238 -5.61 6.67 43.40
C ASP A 238 -6.22 5.88 44.57
N ALA A 239 -6.48 4.58 44.37
CA ALA A 239 -6.96 3.71 45.45
C ALA A 239 -5.90 3.55 46.56
N GLU A 240 -4.63 3.36 46.19
CA GLU A 240 -3.50 3.23 47.11
C GLU A 240 -3.28 4.54 47.91
N SER A 241 -3.33 5.71 47.26
CA SER A 241 -3.24 7.01 47.93
C SER A 241 -4.35 7.21 48.97
N ARG A 242 -5.60 6.88 48.63
CA ARG A 242 -6.73 6.98 49.56
C ARG A 242 -6.61 6.01 50.73
N ALA A 243 -6.06 4.82 50.51
CA ALA A 243 -5.82 3.85 51.58
C ALA A 243 -4.84 4.42 52.62
N TRP A 244 -3.75 5.06 52.18
CA TRP A 244 -2.81 5.75 53.08
C TRP A 244 -3.45 6.93 53.81
N ALA A 245 -4.29 7.72 53.15
CA ALA A 245 -5.02 8.82 53.80
C ALA A 245 -6.03 8.32 54.87
N ASN A 246 -6.68 7.17 54.64
CA ASN A 246 -7.54 6.54 55.63
C ASN A 246 -6.75 5.98 56.82
N LEU A 247 -5.56 5.43 56.57
CA LEU A 247 -4.65 5.00 57.63
C LEU A 247 -4.22 6.21 58.48
N ALA A 248 -3.90 7.34 57.83
CA ALA A 248 -3.59 8.57 58.54
C ALA A 248 -4.72 9.03 59.47
N ARG A 249 -5.97 8.98 59.00
CA ARG A 249 -7.16 9.31 59.81
C ARG A 249 -7.31 8.37 61.02
N THR A 250 -6.94 7.10 60.85
CA THR A 250 -6.99 6.09 61.92
C THR A 250 -5.92 6.35 62.98
N HIS A 251 -4.73 6.79 62.60
CA HIS A 251 -3.70 7.24 63.56
C HIS A 251 -4.10 8.55 64.25
N ALA A 252 -4.67 9.50 63.50
CA ALA A 252 -5.16 10.77 64.05
C ALA A 252 -6.24 10.57 65.11
N SER A 253 -7.18 9.64 64.91
CA SER A 253 -8.23 9.34 65.92
C SER A 253 -7.69 8.74 67.23
N LYS A 254 -6.46 8.22 67.20
CA LYS A 254 -5.73 7.71 68.38
C LYS A 254 -4.76 8.73 68.97
N ALA A 255 -4.76 9.98 68.46
CA ALA A 255 -3.78 11.01 68.78
C ALA A 255 -2.31 10.61 68.45
N GLU A 256 -2.12 9.68 67.52
CA GLU A 256 -0.81 9.27 67.01
C GLU A 256 -0.39 10.21 65.85
N TRP A 257 -0.19 11.50 66.16
CA TRP A 257 -0.01 12.56 65.17
C TRP A 257 1.18 12.36 64.24
N ARG A 258 2.27 11.81 64.77
CA ARG A 258 3.49 11.53 64.01
C ARG A 258 3.23 10.52 62.88
N ASP A 259 2.55 9.41 63.18
CA ASP A 259 2.23 8.37 62.20
C ASP A 259 1.16 8.84 61.22
N ALA A 260 0.23 9.69 61.69
CA ALA A 260 -0.76 10.32 60.83
C ALA A 260 -0.12 11.21 59.75
N VAL A 261 0.85 12.06 60.13
CA VAL A 261 1.59 12.92 59.18
C VAL A 261 2.44 12.08 58.22
N HIS A 262 3.08 11.01 58.70
CA HIS A 262 3.83 10.09 57.85
C HIS A 262 2.96 9.43 56.79
N CYS A 263 1.77 8.96 57.16
CA CYS A 263 0.81 8.36 56.24
C CYS A 263 0.31 9.38 55.20
N LEU A 264 0.05 10.64 55.59
CA LEU A 264 -0.37 11.70 54.65
C LEU A 264 0.73 12.09 53.66
N TYR A 265 2.00 12.08 54.10
CA TYR A 265 3.13 12.29 53.21
C TYR A 265 3.18 11.20 52.12
N TRP A 266 3.10 9.92 52.48
CA TRP A 266 3.08 8.83 51.49
C TRP A 266 1.84 8.84 50.61
N ALA A 267 0.67 9.18 51.16
CA ALA A 267 -0.55 9.38 50.37
C ALA A 267 -0.34 10.45 49.28
N SER A 268 0.38 11.53 49.60
CA SER A 268 0.74 12.60 48.67
C SER A 268 1.73 12.16 47.60
N ILE A 269 2.75 11.38 47.97
CA ILE A 269 3.73 10.83 47.01
C ILE A 269 3.05 9.90 46.01
N VAL A 270 2.23 8.96 46.49
CA VAL A 270 1.50 8.02 45.61
C VAL A 270 0.56 8.76 44.65
N ALA A 271 -0.13 9.82 45.12
CA ALA A 271 -1.00 10.65 44.28
C ALA A 271 -0.24 11.44 43.20
N LEU A 272 1.04 11.74 43.42
CA LEU A 272 1.89 12.47 42.46
C LEU A 272 2.64 11.53 41.50
N GLU A 273 2.85 10.28 41.88
CA GLU A 273 3.34 9.23 40.97
C GLU A 273 2.29 8.92 39.88
N ASP A 274 1.00 8.97 40.22
CA ASP A 274 -0.12 8.80 39.30
C ASP A 274 -0.08 9.75 38.09
N ARG A 275 0.20 11.04 38.35
CA ARG A 275 0.18 12.11 37.34
C ARG A 275 1.35 12.06 36.36
N ARG A 276 2.23 11.06 36.46
CA ARG A 276 3.55 11.00 35.78
C ARG A 276 4.42 12.23 36.07
N THR A 277 4.04 13.06 37.05
CA THR A 277 4.85 14.17 37.55
C THR A 277 6.02 13.65 38.37
N LEU A 278 5.89 12.45 38.96
CA LEU A 278 6.96 11.71 39.59
C LEU A 278 7.06 10.31 38.96
N ARG A 279 8.27 9.86 38.61
CA ARG A 279 8.51 8.47 38.19
C ARG A 279 8.54 7.56 39.42
N ARG A 280 7.73 6.50 39.46
CA ARG A 280 7.70 5.52 40.57
C ARG A 280 9.10 5.00 40.90
N SER A 281 9.55 5.16 42.15
CA SER A 281 10.85 4.67 42.63
C SER A 281 10.84 4.53 44.15
N GLY A 282 11.02 3.29 44.64
CA GLY A 282 11.00 2.98 46.07
C GLY A 282 12.27 3.33 46.84
N THR A 283 13.31 3.84 46.17
CA THR A 283 14.61 4.19 46.80
C THR A 283 14.84 5.70 46.88
N ARG A 284 13.85 6.51 46.50
CA ARG A 284 14.01 7.96 46.36
C ARG A 284 13.90 8.66 47.71
N THR A 285 14.77 9.64 47.95
CA THR A 285 14.66 10.48 49.14
C THR A 285 13.54 11.53 48.98
N PRO A 286 12.94 12.02 50.08
CA PRO A 286 11.90 13.04 50.00
C PRO A 286 12.29 14.31 49.21
N ARG A 287 13.54 14.78 49.37
CA ARG A 287 14.05 15.95 48.64
C ARG A 287 14.26 15.69 47.16
N GLU A 288 14.67 14.48 46.78
CA GLU A 288 14.76 14.09 45.38
C GLU A 288 13.38 14.06 44.70
N ALA A 289 12.31 13.72 45.43
CA ALA A 289 10.95 13.80 44.89
C ALA A 289 10.58 15.26 44.56
N LEU A 290 10.92 16.22 45.42
CA LEU A 290 10.69 17.64 45.17
C LEU A 290 11.47 18.17 43.95
N GLN A 291 12.70 17.69 43.72
CA GLN A 291 13.53 18.11 42.59
C GLN A 291 12.98 17.69 41.22
N LEU A 292 12.18 16.62 41.18
CA LEU A 292 11.59 16.10 39.95
C LEU A 292 10.33 16.84 39.50
N ILE A 293 9.72 17.63 40.38
CA ILE A 293 8.56 18.44 40.02
C ILE A 293 9.05 19.72 39.34
N ASP A 294 8.43 20.04 38.20
CA ASP A 294 8.66 21.29 37.47
C ASP A 294 8.65 22.51 38.43
N PRO A 295 9.71 23.35 38.45
CA PRO A 295 9.76 24.58 39.22
C PRO A 295 8.54 25.49 39.06
N ALA A 296 7.89 25.50 37.90
CA ALA A 296 6.72 26.33 37.63
C ALA A 296 5.39 25.70 38.08
N SER A 297 5.40 24.45 38.59
CA SER A 297 4.18 23.76 39.00
C SER A 297 3.61 24.30 40.30
N HIS A 298 2.30 24.60 40.31
CA HIS A 298 1.55 24.97 41.52
C HIS A 298 1.57 23.88 42.61
N LEU A 299 1.91 22.63 42.27
CA LEU A 299 2.01 21.51 43.21
C LEU A 299 3.33 21.49 43.98
N ARG A 300 4.32 22.28 43.54
CA ARG A 300 5.66 22.29 44.14
C ARG A 300 5.64 22.85 45.56
N GLU A 301 4.90 23.92 45.82
CA GLU A 301 4.87 24.56 47.13
C GLU A 301 4.15 23.70 48.20
N PRO A 302 2.96 23.12 47.93
CA PRO A 302 2.33 22.17 48.85
C PRO A 302 3.22 20.95 49.12
N LEU A 303 3.89 20.39 48.10
CA LEU A 303 4.80 19.28 48.31
C LEU A 303 6.03 19.69 49.13
N ARG A 304 6.58 20.88 48.91
CA ARG A 304 7.72 21.42 49.67
C ARG A 304 7.37 21.54 51.16
N ALA A 305 6.19 22.09 51.45
CA ALA A 305 5.69 22.21 52.82
C ALA A 305 5.47 20.83 53.46
N GLN A 306 4.79 19.91 52.76
CA GLN A 306 4.58 18.53 53.19
C GLN A 306 5.90 17.78 53.47
N THR A 307 6.89 17.95 52.59
CA THR A 307 8.22 17.34 52.72
C THR A 307 8.97 17.91 53.93
N GLY A 308 8.90 19.23 54.12
CA GLY A 308 9.52 19.87 55.28
C GLY A 308 8.91 19.43 56.62
N ALA A 309 7.58 19.33 56.69
CA ALA A 309 6.89 18.81 57.87
C ALA A 309 7.28 17.36 58.16
N PHE A 310 7.26 16.50 57.13
CA PHE A 310 7.68 15.11 57.22
C PHE A 310 9.12 14.97 57.72
N GLU A 311 10.06 15.72 57.16
CA GLU A 311 11.47 15.65 57.58
C GLU A 311 11.68 16.06 59.03
N ARG A 312 11.05 17.16 59.48
CA ARG A 312 11.15 17.63 60.87
C ARG A 312 10.54 16.64 61.85
N ILE A 313 9.34 16.15 61.56
CA ILE A 313 8.58 15.28 62.47
C ILE A 313 9.17 13.88 62.48
N TRP A 314 9.43 13.28 61.32
CA TRP A 314 9.84 11.88 61.21
C TRP A 314 11.34 11.68 61.44
N TYR A 315 12.19 12.41 60.72
CA TYR A 315 13.65 12.29 60.84
C TYR A 315 14.19 13.16 61.97
N GLY A 316 13.68 14.37 62.13
CA GLY A 316 14.05 15.29 63.21
C GLY A 316 13.48 14.91 64.58
N GLN A 317 12.62 13.88 64.65
CA GLN A 317 12.01 13.39 65.90
C GLN A 317 11.25 14.47 66.69
N GLN A 318 10.78 15.53 66.01
CA GLN A 318 10.00 16.59 66.64
C GLN A 318 8.62 16.05 67.06
N ALA A 319 8.14 16.47 68.24
CA ALA A 319 6.79 16.14 68.68
C ALA A 319 5.77 16.75 67.70
N ALA A 320 4.86 15.90 67.21
CA ALA A 320 3.78 16.30 66.32
C ALA A 320 2.51 16.55 67.12
N ALA A 321 1.75 17.58 66.71
CA ALA A 321 0.46 17.93 67.27
C ALA A 321 -0.65 17.82 66.22
N GLU A 322 -1.90 17.98 66.67
CA GLU A 322 -3.07 18.01 65.81
C GLU A 322 -2.99 19.08 64.70
N SER A 323 -2.35 20.23 65.00
CA SER A 323 -2.12 21.29 64.00
C SER A 323 -1.27 20.82 62.83
N ASP A 324 -0.22 20.02 63.08
CA ASP A 324 0.65 19.48 62.03
C ASP A 324 -0.10 18.49 61.13
N TYR A 325 -1.00 17.71 61.72
CA TYR A 325 -1.88 16.80 60.97
C TYR A 325 -2.85 17.57 60.07
N ASN A 326 -3.47 18.64 60.58
CA ASN A 326 -4.42 19.45 59.82
C ASN A 326 -3.75 20.18 58.66
N GLU A 327 -2.55 20.72 58.88
CA GLU A 327 -1.73 21.35 57.82
C GLU A 327 -1.31 20.32 56.76
N ALA A 328 -0.86 19.13 57.18
CA ALA A 328 -0.54 18.03 56.27
C ALA A 328 -1.76 17.57 55.45
N LEU A 329 -2.94 17.57 56.06
CA LEU A 329 -4.18 17.18 55.38
C LEU A 329 -4.59 18.22 54.33
N GLU A 330 -4.40 19.51 54.62
CA GLU A 330 -4.64 20.59 53.66
C GLU A 330 -3.72 20.45 52.44
N HIS A 331 -2.42 20.25 52.64
CA HIS A 331 -1.48 20.03 51.55
C HIS A 331 -1.82 18.77 50.74
N TYR A 332 -2.15 17.66 51.40
CA TYR A 332 -2.62 16.45 50.71
C TYR A 332 -3.85 16.72 49.84
N SER A 333 -4.82 17.51 50.33
CA SER A 333 -6.04 17.82 49.57
C SER A 333 -5.77 18.62 48.29
N VAL A 334 -4.74 19.48 48.29
CA VAL A 334 -4.29 20.24 47.11
C VAL A 334 -3.54 19.32 46.13
N LEU A 335 -2.73 18.40 46.67
CA LEU A 335 -1.95 17.45 45.88
C LEU A 335 -2.84 16.35 45.26
N HIS A 336 -3.92 15.95 45.94
CA HIS A 336 -4.84 14.89 45.49
C HIS A 336 -5.99 15.45 44.61
N PRO A 337 -6.27 14.86 43.43
CA PRO A 337 -7.21 15.43 42.46
C PRO A 337 -8.67 15.53 42.94
N ALA A 338 -9.13 14.59 43.77
CA ALA A 338 -10.50 14.58 44.30
C ALA A 338 -10.76 15.62 45.41
N GLY A 339 -9.74 16.33 45.89
CA GLY A 339 -9.92 17.42 46.87
C GLY A 339 -10.66 18.63 46.30
N ARG A 340 -10.77 18.74 44.97
CA ARG A 340 -11.50 19.82 44.28
C ARG A 340 -13.01 19.57 44.12
N GLU A 341 -13.45 18.31 44.08
CA GLU A 341 -14.87 17.97 43.94
C GLU A 341 -15.65 18.12 45.26
N ALA A 342 -14.96 18.16 46.40
CA ALA A 342 -15.58 18.41 47.70
C ALA A 342 -15.80 19.91 48.03
N ARG A 343 -15.45 20.82 47.12
CA ARG A 343 -15.62 22.29 47.26
C ARG A 343 -16.51 22.92 46.18
N ALA A 344 -17.16 22.13 45.32
CA ALA A 344 -18.18 22.58 44.38
C ALA A 344 -19.57 22.12 44.85
#